data_AF-A0A7V1SLL2-F1
#
_entry.id   AF-A0A7V1SLL2-F1
#
_cell.length_a   1.000
_cell.length_b   1.000
_cell.length_c   1.000
_cell.angle_alpha   90.00
_cell.angle_beta   90.00
_cell.angle_gamma   90.00
#
_symmetry.space_group_name_H-M   'P 1'
#
loop_
_entity.id
_entity.type
_entity.pdbx_description
1 polymer ?
#
loop_
_entity_poly.entity_id
_entity_poly.type
_entity_poly.pdbx_seq_one_letter_code
_entity_poly.pdbx_strand_id
1 'polypeptide(L)' 'MQNDGEKRTKVLVLLGSPRKNGNSTLLAREIAKGAESAGADVETLYI' A
#
# COMPACT_ATOMS: atom_id res chain seq x y z
N MET A 1 -1.03 31.34 4.57
CA MET A 1 -0.16 30.32 3.97
C MET A 1 -0.35 29.06 4.79
N GLN A 2 -1.07 28.07 4.27
CA GLN A 2 -1.18 26.77 4.96
C GLN A 2 0.18 26.08 4.85
N ASN A 3 0.80 25.83 6.00
CA ASN A 3 1.97 24.95 6.11
C ASN A 3 1.47 23.52 5.95
N ASP A 4 1.30 23.09 4.70
CA ASP A 4 1.13 21.69 4.35
C ASP A 4 2.50 21.02 4.48
N GLY A 5 2.91 20.71 5.72
CA GLY A 5 4.05 19.84 5.96
C GLY A 5 3.88 18.58 5.10
N GLU A 6 4.89 18.25 4.29
CA GLU A 6 4.89 17.24 3.23
C GLU A 6 3.74 16.22 3.33
N LYS A 7 2.64 16.51 2.63
CA LYS A 7 1.46 15.66 2.66
C LYS A 7 1.77 14.35 1.93
N ARG A 8 2.08 13.29 2.69
CA ARG A 8 2.30 11.95 2.11
C ARG A 8 1.00 11.40 1.54
N THR A 9 1.09 10.81 0.35
CA THR A 9 -0.01 10.04 -0.25
C THR A 9 -0.32 8.84 0.64
N LYS A 10 -1.58 8.66 1.03
CA LYS A 10 -2.02 7.50 1.82
C LYS A 10 -2.58 6.42 0.91
N VAL A 11 -2.11 5.18 1.07
CA VAL A 11 -2.53 4.03 0.26
C VAL A 11 -2.98 2.90 1.18
N LEU A 12 -4.19 2.38 0.95
CA LEU A 12 -4.70 1.18 1.62
C LEU A 12 -4.77 0.02 0.63
N VAL A 13 -4.07 -1.07 0.94
CA VAL A 13 -4.04 -2.30 0.13
C VAL A 13 -4.94 -3.34 0.77
N LEU A 14 -5.94 -3.82 0.02
CA LEU A 14 -6.86 -4.88 0.46
C LEU A 14 -6.50 -6.21 -0.19
N LEU A 15 -6.19 -7.21 0.63
CA LEU A 15 -5.89 -8.57 0.20
C LEU A 15 -7.13 -9.44 0.35
N GLY A 16 -7.85 -9.68 -0.74
CA GLY A 16 -9.04 -10.56 -0.76
C GLY A 16 -8.78 -11.99 -1.24
N SER A 17 -7.52 -12.35 -1.51
CA SER A 17 -7.18 -13.74 -1.88
C SER A 17 -7.13 -14.60 -0.62
N PRO A 18 -7.92 -15.68 -0.50
CA PRO A 18 -7.87 -16.59 0.65
C PRO A 18 -6.52 -17.32 0.78
N ARG A 19 -5.72 -17.33 -0.31
CA ARG A 19 -4.37 -17.88 -0.35
C ARG A 19 -3.37 -16.77 -0.01
N LYS A 20 -2.70 -16.87 1.16
CA LYS A 20 -1.70 -15.90 1.65
C LYS A 20 -0.47 -15.71 0.74
N ASN A 21 -0.17 -16.70 -0.09
CA ASN A 21 0.95 -16.70 -1.04
C ASN A 21 0.48 -16.87 -2.49
N GLY A 22 -0.77 -16.50 -2.78
CA GLY A 22 -1.26 -16.49 -4.16
C GLY A 22 -0.64 -15.35 -4.98
N ASN A 23 -0.76 -15.44 -6.30
CA ASN A 23 -0.22 -14.44 -7.24
C ASN A 23 -0.72 -13.03 -6.91
N SER A 24 -2.01 -12.87 -6.58
CA SER A 24 -2.59 -11.57 -6.21
C SER A 24 -1.95 -10.99 -4.94
N THR A 25 -1.67 -11.81 -3.94
CA THR A 25 -1.01 -11.35 -2.70
C THR A 25 0.43 -10.95 -2.96
N LEU A 26 1.14 -11.70 -3.82
CA LEU A 26 2.50 -11.35 -4.22
C LEU A 26 2.52 -10.03 -5.00
N LEU A 27 1.64 -9.88 -5.98
CA LEU A 27 1.50 -8.65 -6.77
C LEU A 27 1.17 -7.44 -5.90
N ALA A 28 0.18 -7.58 -5.00
CA ALA A 28 -0.21 -6.51 -4.09
C ALA A 28 0.94 -6.08 -3.17
N ARG A 29 1.79 -7.01 -2.72
CA ARG A 29 3.01 -6.69 -1.95
C ARG A 29 4.02 -5.88 -2.76
N GLU A 30 4.25 -6.22 -4.02
CA GLU A 30 5.16 -5.45 -4.88
C GLU A 30 4.62 -4.05 -5.20
N ILE A 31 3.30 -3.92 -5.37
CA ILE A 31 2.64 -2.61 -5.51
C ILE A 31 2.82 -1.76 -4.24
N ALA A 32 2.63 -2.34 -3.06
CA ALA A 32 2.82 -1.66 -1.78
C ALA A 32 4.25 -1.13 -1.63
N LYS A 33 5.26 -1.97 -1.91
CA LYS A 33 6.68 -1.57 -1.90
C LYS A 33 6.96 -0.44 -2.88
N GLY A 34 6.38 -0.49 -4.08
CA GLY A 34 6.49 0.58 -5.07
C GLY A 34 5.94 1.91 -4.54
N ALA A 35 4.78 1.89 -3.90
CA ALA A 35 4.16 3.08 -3.30
C ALA A 35 5.01 3.65 -2.14
N GLU A 36 5.49 2.80 -1.23
CA GLU A 36 6.39 3.19 -0.14
C GLU A 36 7.67 3.84 -0.69
N SER A 37 8.26 3.28 -1.75
CA SER A 37 9.47 3.83 -2.40
C SER A 37 9.25 5.21 -3.02
N ALA A 38 8.00 5.54 -3.36
CA ALA A 38 7.59 6.85 -3.86
C ALA A 38 7.22 7.85 -2.74
N GLY A 39 7.40 7.48 -1.47
CA GLY A 39 7.11 8.32 -0.30
C GLY A 39 5.68 8.24 0.21
N ALA A 40 4.89 7.23 -0.24
CA ALA A 40 3.56 7.01 0.29
C ALA A 40 3.59 6.38 1.70
N ASP A 41 2.53 6.66 2.46
CA ASP A 41 2.19 5.98 3.71
C ASP A 41 1.22 4.83 3.37
N VAL A 42 1.64 3.59 3.58
CA VAL A 42 0.96 2.39 3.08
C VAL A 42 0.51 1.51 4.23
N GLU A 43 -0.76 1.10 4.20
CA GLU A 43 -1.35 0.11 5.12
C GLU A 43 -1.91 -1.07 4.32
N THR A 44 -1.79 -2.28 4.84
CA THR A 44 -2.31 -3.50 4.19
C THR A 44 -3.25 -4.24 5.12
N LEU A 45 -4.46 -4.54 4.65
CA LEU A 45 -5.49 -5.31 5.36
C LEU A 45 -5.85 -6.58 4.59
N TYR A 46 -6.09 -7.65 5.34
CA TYR A 46 -6.61 -8.91 4.80
C TYR A 46 -8.12 -8.99 5.07
N ILE A 47 -8.90 -9.31 4.02
CA ILE A 47 -10.38 -9.36 4.07
C ILE A 47 -10.90 -10.71 3.60
#